data_AF-A0A433A1V4-F1
#
_entry.id   AF-A0A433A1V4-F1
#
_cell.length_a   1.000
_cell.length_b   1.000
_cell.length_c   1.000
_cell.angle_alpha   90.00
_cell.angle_beta   90.00
_cell.angle_gamma   90.00
#
_symmetry.space_group_name_H-M   'P 1'
#
loop_
_entity.id
_entity.type
_entity.pdbx_description
1 polymer ?
#
loop_
_entity_poly.entity_id
_entity_poly.type
_entity_poly.pdbx_seq_one_letter_code
_entity_poly.pdbx_strand_id
1 'polypeptide(L)'
;MHVFTLVTRFSAVAELIDILQAQYEFTERTLRELSRDSDDVTMASTYTVTQDMDLDEPRDSAESSLVLVNSLKDQLCDIADVLLKAFVERKGFLELTSTTAQQQRELRALEERYHDVRPKVIKPLVPIGRTESAFQLAEQFGDFKSLVELSSGLAQAPSRARIQYYIGKFREEFAYVLFAWYIEKGAWLV
;
A
#
# COMPACT_ATOMS: atom_id res chain seq x y z
N MET A 1 -25.59 -29.07 7.95
CA MET A 1 -25.36 -28.27 6.74
C MET A 1 -24.53 -27.00 6.96
N HIS A 2 -24.65 -26.27 8.09
CA HIS A 2 -23.87 -25.04 8.33
C HIS A 2 -22.34 -25.22 8.38
N VAL A 3 -21.84 -26.36 8.86
CA VAL A 3 -20.39 -26.61 8.99
C VAL A 3 -19.73 -26.75 7.61
N PHE A 4 -20.43 -27.33 6.64
CA PHE A 4 -19.91 -27.53 5.28
C PHE A 4 -19.84 -26.22 4.49
N THR A 5 -20.83 -25.32 4.66
CA THR A 5 -20.81 -23.97 4.06
C THR A 5 -19.77 -23.06 4.71
N LEU A 6 -19.47 -23.25 5.99
CA LEU A 6 -18.38 -22.53 6.67
C LEU A 6 -17.00 -22.99 6.20
N VAL A 7 -16.81 -24.29 5.98
CA VAL A 7 -15.53 -24.85 5.48
C VAL A 7 -15.27 -24.49 4.02
N THR A 8 -16.29 -24.46 3.16
CA THR A 8 -16.10 -24.01 1.75
C THR A 8 -15.84 -22.51 1.67
N ARG A 9 -16.50 -21.70 2.50
CA ARG A 9 -16.19 -20.26 2.64
C ARG A 9 -14.78 -20.03 3.18
N PHE A 10 -14.26 -20.94 4.01
CA PHE A 10 -12.92 -20.89 4.59
C PHE A 10 -11.80 -21.14 3.57
N SER A 11 -11.94 -22.09 2.63
CA SER A 11 -10.95 -22.31 1.56
C SER A 11 -10.91 -21.13 0.60
N ALA A 12 -12.10 -20.67 0.19
CA ALA A 12 -12.23 -19.60 -0.80
C ALA A 12 -11.61 -18.27 -0.34
N VAL A 13 -11.71 -17.91 0.94
CA VAL A 13 -11.11 -16.66 1.46
C VAL A 13 -9.59 -16.76 1.58
N ALA A 14 -9.05 -17.94 1.90
CA ALA A 14 -7.60 -18.13 1.94
C ALA A 14 -7.00 -18.04 0.53
N GLU A 15 -7.63 -18.70 -0.44
CA GLU A 15 -7.26 -18.63 -1.86
C GLU A 15 -7.44 -17.21 -2.41
N LEU A 16 -8.46 -16.47 -1.97
CA LEU A 16 -8.68 -15.08 -2.38
C LEU A 16 -7.56 -14.15 -1.92
N ILE A 17 -7.04 -14.31 -0.70
CA ILE A 17 -5.91 -13.49 -0.21
C ILE A 17 -4.69 -13.71 -1.10
N ASP A 18 -4.42 -14.96 -1.49
CA ASP A 18 -3.29 -15.29 -2.35
C ASP A 18 -3.47 -14.70 -3.77
N ILE A 19 -4.68 -14.80 -4.34
CA ILE A 19 -5.01 -14.21 -5.64
C ILE A 19 -4.89 -12.69 -5.60
N LEU A 20 -5.46 -12.03 -4.59
CA LEU A 20 -5.43 -10.58 -4.45
C LEU A 20 -3.99 -10.07 -4.25
N GLN A 21 -3.17 -10.78 -3.46
CA GLN A 21 -1.77 -10.45 -3.31
C GLN A 21 -1.02 -10.59 -4.65
N ALA A 22 -1.23 -11.69 -5.38
CA ALA A 22 -0.60 -11.89 -6.68
C ALA A 22 -1.02 -10.82 -7.70
N GLN A 23 -2.31 -10.43 -7.71
CA GLN A 23 -2.82 -9.38 -8.57
C GLN A 23 -2.23 -8.01 -8.20
N TYR A 24 -2.12 -7.71 -6.91
CA TYR A 24 -1.48 -6.48 -6.44
C TYR A 24 -0.02 -6.40 -6.92
N GLU A 25 0.76 -7.46 -6.69
CA GLU A 25 2.17 -7.51 -7.10
C GLU A 25 2.34 -7.41 -8.62
N PHE A 26 1.44 -8.03 -9.38
CA PHE A 26 1.45 -7.94 -10.84
C PHE A 26 1.17 -6.51 -11.32
N THR A 27 0.11 -5.88 -10.84
CA THR A 27 -0.26 -4.51 -11.21
C THR A 27 0.83 -3.51 -10.80
N GLU A 28 1.44 -3.70 -9.63
CA GLU A 28 2.56 -2.85 -9.18
C GLU A 28 3.77 -2.96 -10.12
N ARG A 29 4.14 -4.16 -10.57
CA ARG A 29 5.25 -4.36 -11.51
C ARG A 29 4.97 -3.71 -12.86
N THR A 30 3.80 -3.95 -13.42
CA THR A 30 3.38 -3.35 -14.70
C THR A 30 3.40 -1.82 -14.62
N LEU A 31 2.96 -1.25 -13.50
CA LEU A 31 2.96 0.19 -13.32
C LEU A 31 4.39 0.76 -13.20
N ARG A 32 5.32 0.04 -12.56
CA ARG A 32 6.73 0.43 -12.51
C ARG A 32 7.42 0.36 -13.87
N GLU A 33 7.06 -0.64 -14.68
CA GLU A 33 7.53 -0.77 -16.07
C GLU A 33 7.00 0.40 -16.93
N LEU A 34 5.70 0.69 -16.84
CA LEU A 34 5.09 1.79 -17.57
C LEU A 34 5.63 3.17 -17.16
N SER A 35 5.92 3.36 -15.87
CA SER A 35 6.55 4.59 -15.39
C SER A 35 7.97 4.75 -15.93
N ARG A 36 8.72 3.66 -16.09
CA ARG A 36 10.06 3.69 -16.71
C ARG A 36 10.00 4.07 -18.17
N ASP A 37 9.06 3.51 -18.92
CA ASP A 37 8.91 3.81 -20.35
C ASP A 37 8.45 5.26 -20.58
N SER A 38 7.63 5.82 -19.68
CA SER A 38 7.21 7.23 -19.73
C SER A 38 8.35 8.21 -19.45
N ASP A 39 9.31 7.85 -18.61
CA ASP A 39 10.49 8.68 -18.29
C ASP A 39 11.52 8.67 -19.45
N ASP A 40 11.60 7.58 -20.21
CA ASP A 40 12.50 7.46 -21.37
C ASP A 40 12.07 8.35 -22.55
N VAL A 41 10.76 8.47 -22.78
CA VAL A 41 10.17 9.33 -23.83
C VAL A 41 10.37 10.83 -23.55
N THR A 42 10.33 11.24 -22.29
CA THR A 42 10.53 12.65 -21.89
C THR A 42 12.01 13.06 -21.93
N MET A 43 12.93 12.16 -21.61
CA MET A 43 14.37 12.38 -21.80
C MET A 43 14.73 12.46 -23.29
N ALA A 44 14.21 11.58 -24.15
CA ALA A 44 14.46 11.62 -25.59
C ALA A 44 13.97 12.94 -26.25
N SER A 45 12.83 13.48 -25.80
CA SER A 45 12.29 14.76 -26.29
C SER A 45 13.07 16.00 -25.83
N THR A 46 13.80 15.91 -24.72
CA THR A 46 14.56 17.06 -24.18
C THR A 46 15.81 17.38 -25.01
N TYR A 47 16.33 16.40 -25.76
CA TYR A 47 17.51 16.61 -26.62
C TYR A 47 17.16 17.10 -28.04
N THR A 48 15.88 17.21 -28.40
CA THR A 48 15.43 17.72 -29.70
C THR A 48 14.80 19.10 -29.55
N VAL A 49 15.54 20.06 -28.99
CA VAL A 49 15.19 21.49 -29.11
C VAL A 49 16.21 22.14 -30.04
N THR A 50 15.92 22.05 -31.33
CA THR A 50 15.96 23.14 -32.32
C THR A 50 15.43 22.52 -33.59
N GLN A 51 14.25 22.95 -34.04
CA GLN A 51 13.96 23.36 -35.41
C GLN A 51 12.45 23.30 -35.63
N ASP A 52 11.91 24.44 -36.04
CA ASP A 52 10.51 24.69 -36.38
C ASP A 52 9.89 23.55 -37.20
N MET A 53 8.72 23.06 -36.76
CA MET A 53 7.71 22.48 -37.65
C MET A 53 6.38 22.37 -36.89
N ASP A 54 5.37 23.07 -37.40
CA ASP A 54 3.96 22.86 -37.10
C ASP A 54 3.62 21.37 -37.28
N LEU A 55 3.38 20.66 -36.17
CA LEU A 55 2.81 19.32 -36.17
C LEU A 55 1.67 19.29 -35.17
N ASP A 56 0.47 19.36 -35.73
CA ASP A 56 -0.81 19.01 -35.10
C ASP A 56 -0.84 17.47 -34.92
N GLU A 57 0.03 16.94 -34.05
CA GLU A 57 -0.04 15.56 -33.56
C GLU A 57 -1.02 15.45 -32.39
N PRO A 58 -1.76 14.33 -32.27
CA PRO A 58 -3.04 14.29 -31.56
C PRO A 58 -2.85 14.35 -30.04
N ARG A 59 -3.03 15.54 -29.45
CA ARG A 59 -3.13 15.76 -27.99
C ARG A 59 -4.07 14.76 -27.29
N ASP A 60 -5.12 14.32 -27.98
CA ASP A 60 -6.12 13.36 -27.46
C ASP A 60 -5.54 11.98 -27.12
N SER A 61 -4.48 11.53 -27.79
CA SER A 61 -3.90 10.20 -27.55
C SER A 61 -3.06 10.16 -26.27
N ALA A 62 -2.28 11.21 -26.02
CA ALA A 62 -1.46 11.33 -24.80
C ALA A 62 -2.34 11.56 -23.56
N GLU A 63 -3.40 12.38 -23.67
CA GLU A 63 -4.35 12.59 -22.59
C GLU A 63 -5.10 11.29 -22.22
N SER A 64 -5.51 10.50 -23.20
CA SER A 64 -6.14 9.19 -22.99
C SER A 64 -5.23 8.19 -22.26
N SER A 65 -3.93 8.19 -22.58
CA SER A 65 -2.94 7.33 -21.90
C SER A 65 -2.77 7.71 -20.43
N LEU A 66 -2.63 9.01 -20.12
CA LEU A 66 -2.50 9.49 -18.74
C LEU A 66 -3.74 9.18 -17.88
N VAL A 67 -4.93 9.29 -18.45
CA VAL A 67 -6.19 8.90 -17.78
C VAL A 67 -6.18 7.41 -17.43
N LEU A 68 -5.74 6.55 -18.36
CA LEU A 68 -5.62 5.11 -18.11
C LEU A 68 -4.60 4.80 -17.00
N VAL A 69 -3.43 5.44 -17.01
CA VAL A 69 -2.42 5.26 -15.95
C VAL A 69 -2.97 5.66 -14.60
N ASN A 70 -3.65 6.81 -14.50
CA ASN A 70 -4.25 7.24 -13.24
C ASN A 70 -5.33 6.27 -12.76
N SER A 71 -6.16 5.74 -13.66
CA SER A 71 -7.16 4.72 -13.34
C SER A 71 -6.51 3.43 -12.80
N LEU A 72 -5.41 2.96 -13.39
CA LEU A 72 -4.68 1.80 -12.88
C LEU A 72 -4.09 2.05 -11.49
N LYS A 73 -3.60 3.27 -11.21
CA LYS A 73 -3.14 3.66 -9.87
C LYS A 73 -4.27 3.64 -8.84
N ASP A 74 -5.46 4.08 -9.23
CA ASP A 74 -6.65 4.04 -8.35
C ASP A 74 -7.08 2.60 -8.09
N GLN A 75 -7.14 1.76 -9.13
CA GLN A 75 -7.43 0.33 -8.99
C GLN A 75 -6.43 -0.38 -8.07
N LEU A 76 -5.14 -0.02 -8.12
CA LEU A 76 -4.14 -0.56 -7.20
C LEU A 76 -4.44 -0.20 -5.74
N CYS A 77 -4.96 1.01 -5.49
CA CYS A 77 -5.40 1.42 -4.14
C CYS A 77 -6.63 0.63 -3.69
N ASP A 78 -7.59 0.38 -4.59
CA ASP A 78 -8.77 -0.42 -4.30
C ASP A 78 -8.40 -1.87 -3.97
N ILE A 79 -7.50 -2.48 -4.76
CA ILE A 79 -6.99 -3.83 -4.49
C ILE A 79 -6.27 -3.88 -3.15
N ALA A 80 -5.48 -2.86 -2.81
CA ALA A 80 -4.82 -2.77 -1.51
C ALA A 80 -5.82 -2.76 -0.35
N ASP A 81 -6.87 -1.94 -0.43
CA ASP A 81 -7.92 -1.88 0.60
C ASP A 81 -8.66 -3.21 0.74
N VAL A 82 -9.07 -3.82 -0.37
CA VAL A 82 -9.78 -5.11 -0.37
C VAL A 82 -8.89 -6.23 0.18
N LEU A 83 -7.62 -6.28 -0.20
CA LEU A 83 -6.66 -7.26 0.31
C LEU A 83 -6.51 -7.16 1.83
N LEU A 84 -6.31 -5.95 2.36
CA LEU A 84 -6.14 -5.75 3.80
C LEU A 84 -7.44 -6.02 4.56
N LYS A 85 -8.61 -5.67 4.01
CA LYS A 85 -9.93 -6.06 4.55
C LYS A 85 -10.09 -7.57 4.62
N ALA A 86 -9.70 -8.31 3.58
CA ALA A 86 -9.77 -9.76 3.56
C ALA A 86 -8.91 -10.39 4.68
N PHE A 87 -7.73 -9.84 4.95
CA PHE A 87 -6.92 -10.25 6.11
C PHE A 87 -7.63 -10.00 7.44
N VAL A 88 -8.22 -8.81 7.64
CA VAL A 88 -8.93 -8.46 8.88
C VAL A 88 -10.15 -9.35 9.10
N GLU A 89 -10.96 -9.58 8.07
CA GLU A 89 -12.11 -10.47 8.14
C GLU A 89 -11.70 -11.91 8.47
N ARG A 90 -10.64 -12.38 7.82
CA ARG A 90 -10.12 -13.72 8.06
C ARG A 90 -9.57 -13.87 9.47
N LYS A 91 -8.84 -12.87 9.97
CA LYS A 91 -8.35 -12.83 11.35
C LYS A 91 -9.51 -12.88 12.34
N GLY A 92 -10.51 -12.00 12.19
CA GLY A 92 -11.67 -11.96 13.08
C GLY A 92 -12.46 -13.26 13.09
N PHE A 93 -12.58 -13.92 11.94
CA PHE A 93 -13.18 -15.25 11.88
C PHE A 93 -12.38 -16.30 12.65
N LEU A 94 -11.05 -16.33 12.49
CA LEU A 94 -10.19 -17.28 13.20
C LEU A 94 -10.22 -17.01 14.71
N GLU A 95 -10.22 -15.76 15.16
CA GLU A 95 -10.30 -15.40 16.58
C GLU A 95 -11.57 -15.96 17.24
N LEU A 96 -12.70 -15.93 16.53
CA LEU A 96 -13.97 -16.46 17.02
C LEU A 96 -14.06 -18.00 17.00
N THR A 97 -13.28 -18.65 16.15
CA THR A 97 -13.40 -20.10 15.88
C THR A 97 -12.23 -20.93 16.39
N SER A 98 -11.12 -20.30 16.79
CA SER A 98 -9.90 -20.94 17.25
C SER A 98 -10.06 -21.58 18.63
N THR A 99 -10.72 -22.73 18.66
CA THR A 99 -10.94 -23.56 19.86
C THR A 99 -9.88 -24.65 20.02
N THR A 100 -9.20 -25.00 18.92
CA THR A 100 -8.16 -26.03 18.90
C THR A 100 -6.76 -25.41 18.76
N ALA A 101 -5.75 -26.13 19.25
CA ALA A 101 -4.35 -25.72 19.12
C ALA A 101 -3.90 -25.54 17.66
N GLN A 102 -4.49 -26.30 16.73
CA GLN A 102 -4.20 -26.18 15.30
C GLN A 102 -4.71 -24.84 14.73
N GLN A 103 -5.96 -24.47 15.04
CA GLN A 103 -6.54 -23.20 14.58
C GLN A 103 -5.82 -21.99 15.20
N GLN A 104 -5.35 -22.11 16.44
CA GLN A 104 -4.54 -21.06 17.08
C GLN A 104 -3.19 -20.88 16.38
N ARG A 105 -2.57 -21.95 15.88
CA ARG A 105 -1.35 -21.85 15.05
C ARG A 105 -1.63 -21.18 13.72
N GLU A 106 -2.74 -21.52 13.07
CA GLU A 106 -3.16 -20.88 11.81
C GLU A 106 -3.43 -19.38 12.00
N LEU A 107 -4.07 -18.99 13.11
CA LEU A 107 -4.28 -17.59 13.47
C LEU A 107 -2.94 -16.85 13.62
N ARG A 108 -1.99 -17.41 14.37
CA ARG A 108 -0.67 -16.78 14.55
C ARG A 108 0.09 -16.63 13.22
N ALA A 109 0.08 -17.67 12.39
CA ALA A 109 0.70 -17.62 11.07
C ALA A 109 0.06 -16.54 10.17
N LEU A 110 -1.26 -16.37 10.24
CA LEU A 110 -1.97 -15.32 9.53
C LEU A 110 -1.61 -13.92 10.05
N GLU A 111 -1.49 -13.74 11.37
CA GLU A 111 -1.10 -12.48 11.99
C GLU A 111 0.31 -12.06 11.60
N GLU A 112 1.26 -12.99 11.63
CA GLU A 112 2.64 -12.80 11.17
C GLU A 112 2.66 -12.39 9.69
N ARG A 113 1.97 -13.14 8.83
CA ARG A 113 1.85 -12.81 7.40
C ARG A 113 1.22 -11.43 7.19
N TYR A 114 0.17 -11.10 7.94
CA TYR A 114 -0.52 -9.82 7.84
C TYR A 114 0.39 -8.66 8.28
N HIS A 115 1.25 -8.86 9.29
CA HIS A 115 2.24 -7.87 9.68
C HIS A 115 3.30 -7.64 8.59
N ASP A 116 3.70 -8.69 7.88
CA ASP A 116 4.69 -8.60 6.80
C ASP A 116 4.14 -8.01 5.49
N VAL A 117 2.90 -8.34 5.13
CA VAL A 117 2.28 -7.92 3.86
C VAL A 117 1.84 -6.46 3.92
N ARG A 118 1.31 -5.99 5.04
CA ARG A 118 0.74 -4.65 5.20
C ARG A 118 1.69 -3.51 4.78
N PRO A 119 2.95 -3.43 5.27
CA PRO A 119 3.88 -2.40 4.81
C PRO A 119 4.27 -2.56 3.34
N LYS A 120 4.30 -3.79 2.80
CA LYS A 120 4.63 -4.06 1.38
C LYS A 120 3.52 -3.62 0.42
N VAL A 121 2.28 -3.50 0.90
CA VAL A 121 1.14 -3.02 0.12
C VAL A 121 0.97 -1.50 0.28
N ILE A 122 1.26 -0.95 1.46
CA ILE A 122 1.05 0.47 1.74
C ILE A 122 2.17 1.35 1.17
N LYS A 123 3.44 1.00 1.44
CA LYS A 123 4.58 1.86 1.11
C LYS A 123 4.75 2.12 -0.39
N PRO A 124 4.53 1.14 -1.30
CA PRO A 124 4.66 1.40 -2.73
C PRO A 124 3.68 2.40 -3.32
N LEU A 125 2.58 2.72 -2.63
CA LEU A 125 1.62 3.73 -3.11
C LEU A 125 2.21 5.15 -3.13
N VAL A 126 3.23 5.43 -2.31
CA VAL A 126 3.89 6.74 -2.25
C VAL A 126 4.64 7.09 -3.53
N PRO A 127 5.62 6.29 -4.01
CA PRO A 127 6.34 6.60 -5.26
C PRO A 127 5.40 6.63 -6.48
N ILE A 128 4.23 6.01 -6.40
CA ILE A 128 3.20 6.01 -7.44
C ILE A 128 2.41 7.34 -7.48
N GLY A 129 2.55 8.19 -6.47
CA GLY A 129 1.84 9.47 -6.33
C GLY A 129 0.52 9.36 -5.56
N ARG A 130 0.22 8.20 -4.96
CA ARG A 130 -0.98 7.95 -4.14
C ARG A 130 -0.66 8.00 -2.65
N THR A 131 0.09 9.02 -2.25
CA THR A 131 0.55 9.22 -0.87
C THR A 131 -0.61 9.31 0.12
N GLU A 132 -1.68 10.04 -0.23
CA GLU A 132 -2.82 10.19 0.68
C GLU A 132 -3.55 8.87 0.92
N SER A 133 -3.74 8.05 -0.12
CA SER A 133 -4.28 6.69 0.02
C SER A 133 -3.38 5.82 0.91
N ALA A 134 -2.06 5.94 0.80
CA ALA A 134 -1.13 5.23 1.69
C ALA A 134 -1.33 5.60 3.17
N PHE A 135 -1.50 6.89 3.47
CA PHE A 135 -1.78 7.35 4.84
C PHE A 135 -3.13 6.84 5.35
N GLN A 136 -4.18 6.92 4.52
CA GLN A 136 -5.51 6.44 4.89
C GLN A 136 -5.50 4.93 5.19
N LEU A 137 -4.85 4.13 4.35
CA LEU A 137 -4.73 2.69 4.59
C LEU A 137 -3.91 2.39 5.85
N ALA A 138 -2.77 3.06 6.04
CA ALA A 138 -1.95 2.85 7.23
C ALA A 138 -2.71 3.21 8.52
N GLU A 139 -3.54 4.25 8.47
CA GLU A 139 -4.39 4.66 9.57
C GLU A 139 -5.53 3.66 9.82
N GLN A 140 -6.27 3.28 8.78
CA GLN A 140 -7.41 2.36 8.85
C GLN A 140 -6.99 0.99 9.39
N PHE A 141 -5.83 0.50 8.96
CA PHE A 141 -5.32 -0.80 9.35
C PHE A 141 -4.33 -0.74 10.53
N GLY A 142 -4.09 0.42 11.14
CA GLY A 142 -3.22 0.53 12.32
C GLY A 142 -1.76 0.17 12.08
N ASP A 143 -1.22 0.44 10.89
CA ASP A 143 0.21 0.29 10.59
C ASP A 143 1.00 1.54 11.03
N PHE A 144 1.23 1.64 12.33
CA PHE A 144 1.96 2.78 12.90
C PHE A 144 3.39 2.88 12.40
N LYS A 145 4.04 1.75 12.09
CA LYS A 145 5.39 1.73 11.53
C LYS A 145 5.41 2.42 10.17
N SER A 146 4.49 2.04 9.29
CA SER A 146 4.33 2.74 8.01
C SER A 146 3.96 4.20 8.21
N LEU A 147 3.03 4.56 9.10
CA LEU A 147 2.69 5.98 9.35
C LEU A 147 3.89 6.83 9.81
N VAL A 148 4.73 6.30 10.70
CA VAL A 148 5.95 6.99 11.16
C VAL A 148 6.92 7.17 10.01
N GLU A 149 7.19 6.11 9.25
CA GLU A 149 8.09 6.17 8.10
C GLU A 149 7.59 7.14 7.01
N LEU A 150 6.28 7.11 6.71
CA LEU A 150 5.61 8.00 5.77
C LEU A 150 5.70 9.47 6.20
N SER A 151 5.48 9.75 7.48
CA SER A 151 5.50 11.12 8.01
C SER A 151 6.89 11.70 8.22
N SER A 152 7.90 10.84 8.44
CA SER A 152 9.25 11.26 8.86
C SER A 152 10.33 11.13 7.78
N GLY A 153 10.18 10.26 6.77
CA GLY A 153 11.25 10.03 5.79
C GLY A 153 10.84 9.65 4.37
N LEU A 154 9.65 9.07 4.15
CA LEU A 154 9.19 8.66 2.82
C LEU A 154 8.42 9.76 2.06
N ALA A 155 7.85 10.74 2.76
CA ALA A 155 7.24 11.91 2.11
C ALA A 155 8.31 12.87 1.58
N GLN A 156 8.06 13.51 0.44
CA GLN A 156 8.93 14.53 -0.16
C GLN A 156 9.28 15.68 0.82
N ALA A 157 8.45 15.90 1.85
CA ALA A 157 8.76 16.74 2.98
C ALA A 157 8.24 16.11 4.30
N PRO A 158 9.07 16.03 5.37
CA PRO A 158 8.63 15.53 6.66
C PRO A 158 7.55 16.46 7.24
N SER A 159 6.41 15.89 7.60
CA SER A 159 5.25 16.66 8.06
C SER A 159 5.11 16.62 9.57
N ARG A 160 5.72 17.61 10.26
CA ARG A 160 5.55 17.79 11.71
C ARG A 160 4.10 17.90 12.14
N ALA A 161 3.25 18.52 11.31
CA ALA A 161 1.81 18.64 11.56
C ALA A 161 1.12 17.27 11.61
N ARG A 162 1.45 16.35 10.69
CA ARG A 162 0.89 14.98 10.70
C ARG A 162 1.37 14.17 11.90
N ILE A 163 2.66 14.29 12.27
CA ILE A 163 3.19 13.64 13.47
C ILE A 163 2.42 14.10 14.71
N GLN A 164 2.22 15.41 14.87
CA GLN A 164 1.47 15.96 16.00
C GLN A 164 0.02 15.49 16.02
N TYR A 165 -0.63 15.42 14.85
CA TYR A 165 -1.98 14.88 14.72
C TYR A 165 -2.06 13.41 15.19
N TYR A 166 -1.14 12.56 14.74
CA TYR A 166 -1.13 11.15 15.11
C TYR A 166 -0.76 10.89 16.57
N ILE A 167 0.12 11.70 17.16
CA ILE A 167 0.36 11.69 18.61
C ILE A 167 -0.95 12.03 19.35
N GLY A 168 -1.69 13.05 18.90
CA GLY A 168 -2.97 13.41 19.51
C GLY A 168 -4.04 12.31 19.39
N LYS A 169 -4.10 11.65 18.22
CA LYS A 169 -5.12 10.65 17.90
C LYS A 169 -4.85 9.28 18.53
N PHE A 170 -3.64 8.76 18.37
CA PHE A 170 -3.26 7.39 18.75
C PHE A 170 -2.42 7.32 20.02
N ARG A 171 -1.96 8.47 20.55
CA ARG A 171 -1.27 8.60 21.84
C ARG A 171 -0.06 7.66 21.95
N GLU A 172 -0.06 6.79 22.96
CA GLU A 172 1.07 5.94 23.35
C GLU A 172 1.44 4.93 22.26
N GLU A 173 0.46 4.35 21.56
CA GLU A 173 0.70 3.34 20.52
C GLU A 173 1.55 3.90 19.37
N PHE A 174 1.23 5.10 18.91
CA PHE A 174 2.01 5.79 17.89
C PHE A 174 3.32 6.35 18.44
N ALA A 175 3.29 6.95 19.64
CA ALA A 175 4.48 7.55 20.25
C ALA A 175 5.59 6.51 20.48
N TYR A 176 5.26 5.31 20.95
CA TYR A 176 6.24 4.25 21.16
C TYR A 176 6.99 3.88 19.88
N VAL A 177 6.25 3.70 18.79
CA VAL A 177 6.81 3.37 17.47
C VAL A 177 7.64 4.53 16.93
N LEU A 178 7.17 5.78 17.10
CA LEU A 178 7.90 6.97 16.70
C LEU A 178 9.23 7.10 17.43
N PHE A 179 9.25 6.90 18.75
CA PHE A 179 10.49 6.93 19.53
C PHE A 179 11.44 5.81 19.13
N ALA A 180 10.94 4.58 18.95
CA ALA A 180 11.75 3.47 18.46
C ALA A 180 12.38 3.79 17.10
N TRP A 181 11.63 4.42 16.19
CA TRP A 181 12.15 4.84 14.89
C TRP A 181 13.24 5.93 15.02
N TYR A 182 13.04 6.94 15.86
CA TYR A 182 14.07 7.96 16.12
C TYR A 182 15.34 7.35 16.72
N ILE A 183 15.18 6.33 17.56
CA ILE A 183 16.28 5.57 18.13
C ILE A 183 17.04 4.83 17.02
N GLU A 184 16.35 4.05 16.19
CA GLU A 184 16.98 3.33 15.08
C GLU A 184 17.70 4.25 14.08
N LYS A 185 17.21 5.47 13.88
CA LYS A 185 17.81 6.46 12.99
C LYS A 185 18.91 7.32 13.64
N GLY A 186 19.20 7.11 14.93
CA GLY A 186 20.24 7.86 15.65
C GLY A 186 19.91 9.34 15.86
N ALA A 187 18.63 9.72 15.79
CA ALA A 187 18.18 11.12 15.85
C ALA A 187 18.12 11.70 17.27
N TRP A 188 18.73 11.04 18.27
CA TRP A 188 18.87 11.58 19.63
C TRP A 188 20.15 12.44 19.81
N LEU A 189 20.96 12.62 18.77
CA LEU A 189 22.21 13.41 18.78
C LEU A 189 22.21 14.51 17.72
N VAL A 190 21.35 15.53 17.83
CA VAL A 190 21.66 16.93 17.44
C VAL A 190 20.87 17.88 18.33
#